data_AF-A0A7C8DPV1-F1
#
_entry.id   AF-A0A7C8DPV1-F1
#
_cell.length_a   1.000
_cell.length_b   1.000
_cell.length_c   1.000
_cell.angle_alpha   90.00
_cell.angle_beta   90.00
_cell.angle_gamma   90.00
#
_symmetry.space_group_name_H-M   'P 1'
#
loop_
_entity.id
_entity.type
_entity.pdbx_description
1 polymer ?
#
loop_
_entity_poly.entity_id
_entity_poly.type
_entity_poly.pdbx_seq_one_letter_code
_entity_poly.pdbx_strand_id
1 'polypeptide(L)'
;MISADILVPFLLASIALDIAPGPDNLFVLTQSALHGKKAGALVTLGLCTGLIFHTSLVALGLAVIFQESWALGALKLFAATYLLYLAYKTLATNLVNLNESMKLPNAALYQRGIIMSSTNPKVSVFFLAFLPQFISADTGSFVSQVFILGGVFAVTAFCVFSGIAYAGGRLQQQLISSPNIQIMLNRVAACVFTALAANLLL
;
A
#
# COMPACT_ATOMS: atom_id res chain seq x y z
N MET A 1 11.85 3.90 -22.36
CA MET A 1 10.43 3.95 -21.93
C MET A 1 10.14 2.64 -21.23
N ILE A 2 9.38 2.62 -20.13
CA ILE A 2 9.04 1.39 -19.42
C ILE A 2 8.16 0.53 -20.35
N SER A 3 8.56 -0.72 -20.60
CA SER A 3 7.83 -1.64 -21.49
C SER A 3 6.52 -2.12 -20.84
N ALA A 4 5.58 -2.54 -21.68
CA ALA A 4 4.30 -3.09 -21.20
C ALA A 4 4.50 -4.34 -20.31
N ASP A 5 5.51 -5.15 -20.61
CA ASP A 5 5.86 -6.37 -19.88
C ASP A 5 6.31 -6.09 -18.44
N ILE A 6 6.75 -4.87 -18.14
CA ILE A 6 7.07 -4.41 -16.79
C ILE A 6 5.86 -3.72 -16.16
N LEU A 7 5.21 -2.84 -16.93
CA LEU A 7 4.15 -1.97 -16.44
C LEU A 7 2.91 -2.76 -16.00
N VAL A 8 2.51 -3.78 -16.77
CA VAL A 8 1.31 -4.58 -16.47
C VAL A 8 1.49 -5.38 -15.17
N PRO A 9 2.57 -6.17 -14.99
CA PRO A 9 2.81 -6.86 -13.72
C PRO A 9 2.94 -5.91 -12.53
N PHE A 10 3.62 -4.77 -12.70
CA PHE A 10 3.73 -3.76 -11.63
C PHE A 10 2.36 -3.19 -11.26
N LEU A 11 1.52 -2.87 -12.24
CA LEU A 11 0.16 -2.35 -12.00
C LEU A 11 -0.70 -3.38 -11.26
N LEU A 12 -0.64 -4.65 -11.64
CA LEU A 12 -1.35 -5.73 -10.96
C LEU A 12 -0.87 -5.90 -9.51
N ALA A 13 0.45 -5.89 -9.29
CA ALA A 13 1.02 -5.98 -7.95
C ALA A 13 0.64 -4.77 -7.08
N SER A 14 0.62 -3.57 -7.67
CA SER A 14 0.22 -2.33 -7.00
C SER A 14 -1.24 -2.40 -6.55
N ILE A 15 -2.15 -2.73 -7.46
CA ILE A 15 -3.59 -2.89 -7.16
C ILE A 15 -3.80 -3.97 -6.09
N ALA A 16 -3.11 -5.10 -6.20
CA ALA A 16 -3.20 -6.18 -5.22
C ALA A 16 -2.78 -5.70 -3.81
N LEU A 17 -1.65 -4.99 -3.71
CA LEU A 17 -1.16 -4.44 -2.45
C LEU A 17 -2.10 -3.35 -1.88
N ASP A 18 -2.64 -2.50 -2.74
CA ASP A 18 -3.55 -1.42 -2.36
C ASP A 18 -4.86 -1.98 -1.80
N ILE A 19 -5.42 -3.02 -2.43
CA ILE A 19 -6.63 -3.71 -1.97
C ILE A 19 -6.38 -4.50 -0.68
N ALA A 20 -5.17 -5.05 -0.49
CA ALA A 20 -4.84 -5.86 0.68
C ALA A 20 -5.07 -5.06 1.98
N PRO A 21 -6.02 -5.49 2.84
CA PRO A 21 -6.36 -4.75 4.05
C PRO A 21 -5.15 -4.51 4.94
N GLY A 22 -5.07 -3.28 5.44
CA GLY A 22 -3.98 -2.78 6.26
C GLY A 22 -4.38 -1.45 6.93
N PRO A 23 -3.47 -0.81 7.68
CA PRO A 23 -3.78 0.39 8.46
C PRO A 23 -4.42 1.51 7.62
N ASP A 24 -3.89 1.77 6.41
CA ASP A 24 -4.39 2.82 5.51
C ASP A 24 -5.81 2.55 5.04
N ASN A 25 -6.05 1.33 4.55
CA ASN A 25 -7.36 0.86 4.07
C ASN A 25 -8.41 0.97 5.18
N LEU A 26 -8.07 0.47 6.36
CA LEU A 26 -8.97 0.50 7.52
C LEU A 26 -9.22 1.93 7.96
N PHE A 27 -8.21 2.79 7.99
CA PHE A 27 -8.39 4.17 8.42
C PHE A 27 -9.25 4.99 7.45
N VAL A 28 -9.05 4.85 6.13
CA VAL A 28 -9.92 5.46 5.11
C VAL A 28 -11.35 4.96 5.26
N LEU A 29 -11.53 3.64 5.43
CA LEU A 29 -12.84 3.02 5.61
C LEU A 29 -13.54 3.58 6.86
N THR A 30 -12.86 3.56 8.02
CA THR A 30 -13.38 4.05 9.29
C THR A 30 -13.77 5.52 9.24
N GLN A 31 -12.89 6.37 8.71
CA GLN A 31 -13.15 7.81 8.61
C GLN A 31 -14.30 8.10 7.66
N SER A 32 -14.38 7.39 6.53
CA SER A 32 -15.48 7.57 5.59
C SER A 32 -16.82 7.04 6.12
N ALA A 33 -16.79 5.91 6.81
CA ALA A 33 -17.97 5.29 7.41
C ALA A 33 -18.57 6.15 8.54
N LEU A 34 -17.72 6.67 9.43
CA LEU A 34 -18.19 7.44 10.60
C LEU A 34 -18.44 8.92 10.30
N HIS A 35 -17.61 9.53 9.43
CA HIS A 35 -17.60 10.99 9.23
C HIS A 35 -17.88 11.39 7.77
N GLY A 36 -18.28 10.43 6.94
CA GLY A 36 -18.71 10.64 5.56
C GLY A 36 -17.56 10.66 4.53
N LYS A 37 -17.94 10.55 3.25
CA LYS A 37 -17.02 10.39 2.11
C LYS A 37 -15.94 11.47 2.02
N LYS A 38 -16.24 12.69 2.44
CA LYS A 38 -15.27 13.79 2.46
C LYS A 38 -14.10 13.52 3.40
N ALA A 39 -14.36 12.93 4.57
CA ALA A 39 -13.30 12.57 5.51
C ALA A 39 -12.38 11.49 4.91
N GLY A 40 -12.97 10.45 4.31
CA GLY A 40 -12.21 9.42 3.58
C GLY A 40 -11.38 9.97 2.41
N ALA A 41 -11.93 10.93 1.65
CA ALA A 41 -11.22 11.56 0.54
C ALA A 41 -10.01 12.40 1.01
N LEU A 42 -10.13 13.14 2.11
CA LEU A 42 -9.02 13.92 2.68
C LEU A 42 -7.89 13.01 3.18
N VAL A 43 -8.24 11.90 3.83
CA VAL A 43 -7.26 10.88 4.22
C VAL A 43 -6.59 10.29 2.98
N THR A 44 -7.37 9.93 1.95
CA THR A 44 -6.86 9.36 0.69
C THR A 44 -5.85 10.30 0.03
N LEU A 45 -6.15 11.60 -0.04
CA LEU A 45 -5.20 12.60 -0.55
C LEU A 45 -3.93 12.65 0.28
N GLY A 46 -4.05 12.61 1.61
CA GLY A 46 -2.91 12.57 2.51
C GLY A 46 -2.04 11.32 2.29
N LEU A 47 -2.67 10.14 2.17
CA LEU A 47 -1.98 8.88 1.88
C LEU A 47 -1.22 8.97 0.56
N CYS A 48 -1.86 9.47 -0.51
CA CYS A 48 -1.23 9.62 -1.82
C CYS A 48 -0.03 10.57 -1.78
N THR A 49 -0.13 11.69 -1.05
CA THR A 49 1.01 12.59 -0.81
C THR A 49 2.14 11.88 -0.06
N GLY A 50 1.82 11.03 0.93
CA GLY A 50 2.81 10.22 1.64
C GLY A 50 3.57 9.24 0.74
N LEU A 51 3.00 8.82 -0.40
CA LEU A 51 3.71 7.95 -1.36
C LEU A 51 4.89 8.66 -2.04
N ILE A 52 4.87 10.00 -2.10
CA ILE A 52 6.00 10.80 -2.60
C ILE A 52 7.24 10.57 -1.72
N PHE A 53 7.04 10.39 -0.40
CA PHE A 53 8.14 10.09 0.52
C PHE A 53 8.81 8.75 0.16
N HIS A 54 8.04 7.67 -0.03
CA HIS A 54 8.60 6.37 -0.40
C HIS A 54 9.26 6.40 -1.77
N THR A 55 8.63 7.04 -2.75
CA THR A 55 9.19 7.21 -4.09
C THR A 55 10.53 7.95 -4.03
N SER A 56 10.61 9.03 -3.25
CA SER A 56 11.83 9.81 -3.07
C SER A 56 12.89 9.02 -2.29
N LEU A 57 12.48 8.25 -1.27
CA LEU A 57 13.38 7.40 -0.49
C LEU A 57 14.05 6.35 -1.38
N VAL A 58 13.30 5.72 -2.27
CA VAL A 58 13.83 4.76 -3.26
C VAL A 58 14.73 5.47 -4.27
N ALA A 59 14.25 6.57 -4.85
CA ALA A 59 14.96 7.31 -5.89
C ALA A 59 16.31 7.87 -5.41
N LEU A 60 16.37 8.36 -4.17
CA LEU A 60 17.57 8.98 -3.58
C LEU A 60 18.42 7.98 -2.79
N GLY A 61 17.79 7.01 -2.12
CA GLY A 61 18.43 6.16 -1.12
C GLY A 61 18.94 4.82 -1.64
N LEU A 62 18.41 4.31 -2.76
CA LEU A 62 18.81 2.98 -3.26
C LEU A 62 20.01 2.98 -4.20
N ALA A 63 20.50 4.15 -4.64
CA ALA A 63 21.68 4.23 -5.52
C ALA A 63 22.94 3.56 -4.91
N VAL A 64 23.00 3.44 -3.58
CA VAL A 64 24.10 2.82 -2.84
C VAL A 64 23.89 1.31 -2.62
N ILE A 65 22.65 0.86 -2.41
CA ILE A 65 22.32 -0.56 -2.13
C ILE A 65 22.48 -1.42 -3.39
N PHE A 66 22.26 -0.86 -4.57
CA PHE A 66 22.39 -1.58 -5.84
C PHE A 66 23.82 -1.95 -6.24
N GLN A 67 24.84 -1.39 -5.59
CA GLN A 67 26.23 -1.72 -5.88
C GLN A 67 26.67 -3.03 -5.21
N GLU A 68 25.93 -3.50 -4.21
CA GLU A 68 26.29 -4.65 -3.37
C GLU A 68 25.21 -5.74 -3.43
N SER A 69 25.49 -6.83 -4.15
CA SER A 69 24.54 -7.92 -4.41
C SER A 69 24.01 -8.60 -3.14
N TRP A 70 24.83 -8.68 -2.08
CA TRP A 70 24.44 -9.25 -0.79
C TRP A 70 23.42 -8.37 -0.04
N ALA A 71 23.52 -7.04 -0.15
CA ALA A 71 22.63 -6.10 0.53
C ALA A 71 21.21 -6.15 -0.06
N LEU A 72 21.11 -6.25 -1.39
CA LEU A 72 19.84 -6.45 -2.08
C LEU A 72 19.19 -7.79 -1.70
N GLY A 73 19.97 -8.87 -1.63
CA GLY A 73 19.48 -10.18 -1.20
C GLY A 73 18.95 -10.17 0.24
N ALA A 74 19.69 -9.55 1.17
CA ALA A 74 19.27 -9.40 2.55
C ALA A 74 17.98 -8.56 2.68
N LEU A 75 17.87 -7.49 1.91
CA LEU A 75 16.67 -6.65 1.85
C LEU A 75 15.45 -7.43 1.33
N LYS A 76 15.61 -8.19 0.23
CA LYS A 76 14.55 -9.06 -0.31
C LYS A 76 14.10 -10.11 0.71
N LEU A 77 15.04 -10.75 1.41
CA LEU A 77 14.73 -11.75 2.43
C LEU A 77 13.98 -11.13 3.63
N PHE A 78 14.43 -9.97 4.12
CA PHE A 78 13.76 -9.23 5.18
C PHE A 78 12.34 -8.83 4.76
N ALA A 79 12.20 -8.29 3.55
CA ALA A 79 10.93 -7.90 2.97
C ALA A 79 9.96 -9.09 2.83
N ALA A 80 10.42 -10.22 2.29
CA ALA A 80 9.62 -11.43 2.14
C ALA A 80 9.15 -11.96 3.50
N THR A 81 10.06 -12.02 4.49
CA THR A 81 9.73 -12.44 5.85
C THR A 81 8.70 -11.51 6.48
N TYR A 82 8.83 -10.19 6.26
CA TYR A 82 7.88 -9.21 6.75
C TYR A 82 6.50 -9.34 6.10
N LEU A 83 6.44 -9.60 4.78
CA LEU A 83 5.19 -9.87 4.08
C LEU A 83 4.50 -11.14 4.60
N LEU A 84 5.26 -12.22 4.85
CA LEU A 84 4.72 -13.43 5.48
C LEU A 84 4.19 -13.15 6.90
N TYR A 85 4.90 -12.33 7.67
CA TYR A 85 4.42 -11.85 8.96
C TYR A 85 3.11 -11.06 8.84
N LEU A 86 2.97 -10.18 7.84
CA LEU A 86 1.71 -9.48 7.56
C LEU A 86 0.58 -10.44 7.13
N ALA A 87 0.90 -11.46 6.33
CA ALA A 87 -0.05 -12.51 5.95
C ALA A 87 -0.59 -13.25 7.18
N TYR A 88 0.30 -13.68 8.07
CA TYR A 88 -0.09 -14.31 9.34
C TYR A 88 -0.93 -13.36 10.20
N LYS A 89 -0.48 -12.11 10.37
CA LYS A 89 -1.17 -11.12 11.21
C LYS A 89 -2.59 -10.83 10.69
N THR A 90 -2.77 -10.70 9.39
CA THR A 90 -4.10 -10.44 8.80
C THR A 90 -5.07 -11.62 9.00
N LEU A 91 -4.57 -12.86 8.97
CA LEU A 91 -5.38 -14.04 9.30
C LEU A 91 -5.70 -14.15 10.80
N ALA A 92 -4.79 -13.70 11.67
CA ALA A 92 -4.92 -13.75 13.12
C ALA A 92 -5.72 -12.58 13.73
N THR A 93 -6.07 -11.54 12.95
CA THR A 93 -6.74 -10.35 13.46
C THR A 93 -8.25 -10.57 13.59
N ASN A 94 -8.83 -10.16 14.73
CA ASN A 94 -10.27 -10.17 14.97
C ASN A 94 -11.01 -9.17 14.06
N LEU A 95 -12.33 -9.34 13.95
CA LEU A 95 -13.20 -8.44 13.19
C LEU A 95 -12.99 -6.97 13.58
N VAL A 96 -12.96 -6.10 12.58
CA VAL A 96 -12.74 -4.67 12.73
C VAL A 96 -13.94 -4.07 13.46
N ASN A 97 -13.70 -3.58 14.68
CA ASN A 97 -14.69 -2.86 15.45
C ASN A 97 -14.59 -1.36 15.11
N LEU A 98 -15.49 -0.87 14.27
CA LEU A 98 -15.48 0.53 13.77
C LEU A 98 -16.10 1.53 14.77
N ASN A 99 -16.31 1.15 16.03
CA ASN A 99 -17.15 1.92 16.95
C ASN A 99 -16.48 3.14 17.59
N GLU A 100 -15.18 3.34 17.43
CA GLU A 100 -14.50 4.49 18.02
C GLU A 100 -13.50 5.12 17.03
N SER A 101 -13.92 6.22 16.39
CA SER A 101 -12.96 7.14 15.79
C SER A 101 -13.37 8.58 16.11
N MET A 102 -12.42 9.33 16.68
CA MET A 102 -12.63 10.74 16.98
C MET A 102 -12.81 11.52 15.67
N LYS A 103 -13.77 12.44 15.65
CA LYS A 103 -13.94 13.37 14.53
C LYS A 103 -12.75 14.33 14.49
N LEU A 104 -11.95 14.23 13.45
CA LEU A 104 -10.78 15.08 13.25
C LEU A 104 -11.11 16.28 12.35
N PRO A 105 -10.44 17.44 12.53
CA PRO A 105 -10.47 18.54 11.56
C PRO A 105 -9.97 18.10 10.18
N ASN A 106 -10.44 18.74 9.10
CA ASN A 106 -10.06 18.40 7.73
C ASN A 106 -8.55 18.40 7.49
N ALA A 107 -7.84 19.41 8.02
CA ALA A 107 -6.39 19.49 7.92
C ALA A 107 -5.69 18.34 8.66
N ALA A 108 -6.20 17.96 9.83
CA ALA A 108 -5.66 16.85 10.61
C ALA A 108 -5.88 15.50 9.91
N LEU A 109 -6.99 15.30 9.20
CA LEU A 109 -7.23 14.09 8.39
C LEU A 109 -6.19 13.94 7.27
N TYR A 110 -5.93 15.03 6.55
CA TYR A 110 -4.92 15.06 5.49
C TYR A 110 -3.51 14.79 6.04
N GLN A 111 -3.10 15.51 7.10
CA GLN A 111 -1.81 15.31 7.75
C GLN A 111 -1.65 13.90 8.30
N ARG A 112 -2.71 13.35 8.91
CA ARG A 112 -2.70 11.98 9.41
C ARG A 112 -2.49 10.97 8.29
N GLY A 113 -3.15 11.16 7.14
CA GLY A 113 -2.91 10.35 5.94
C GLY A 113 -1.45 10.38 5.50
N ILE A 114 -0.81 11.56 5.44
CA ILE A 114 0.62 11.67 5.09
C ILE A 114 1.47 10.85 6.06
N ILE A 115 1.32 11.08 7.36
CA ILE A 115 2.13 10.40 8.38
C ILE A 115 1.91 8.89 8.34
N MET A 116 0.66 8.45 8.23
CA MET A 116 0.33 7.03 8.18
C MET A 116 0.94 6.35 6.96
N SER A 117 0.78 6.92 5.77
CA SER A 117 1.38 6.34 4.56
C SER A 117 2.90 6.33 4.65
N SER A 118 3.54 7.45 5.03
CA SER A 118 5.01 7.54 5.11
C SER A 118 5.62 6.56 6.13
N THR A 119 4.88 6.22 7.20
CA THR A 119 5.32 5.27 8.22
C THR A 119 4.80 3.85 7.97
N ASN A 120 4.07 3.61 6.88
CA ASN A 120 3.47 2.31 6.62
C ASN A 120 4.53 1.29 6.16
N PRO A 121 4.87 0.29 7.00
CA PRO A 121 5.90 -0.68 6.67
C PRO A 121 5.50 -1.58 5.50
N LYS A 122 4.19 -1.79 5.24
CA LYS A 122 3.70 -2.52 4.05
C LYS A 122 4.16 -1.81 2.76
N VAL A 123 3.98 -0.49 2.71
CA VAL A 123 4.33 0.33 1.54
C VAL A 123 5.84 0.46 1.44
N SER A 124 6.53 0.72 2.56
CA SER A 124 8.01 0.77 2.59
C SER A 124 8.63 -0.51 2.05
N VAL A 125 8.16 -1.68 2.48
CA VAL A 125 8.70 -2.97 2.03
C VAL A 125 8.47 -3.17 0.53
N PHE A 126 7.29 -2.82 0.02
CA PHE A 126 7.03 -2.87 -1.42
C PHE A 126 7.95 -1.92 -2.21
N PHE A 127 8.08 -0.67 -1.78
CA PHE A 127 8.91 0.32 -2.47
C PHE A 127 10.41 -0.02 -2.41
N LEU A 128 10.91 -0.52 -1.27
CA LEU A 128 12.33 -0.80 -1.08
C LEU A 128 12.77 -2.12 -1.72
N ALA A 129 11.95 -3.17 -1.68
CA ALA A 129 12.37 -4.51 -2.11
C ALA A 129 11.68 -5.00 -3.39
N PHE A 130 10.47 -4.52 -3.68
CA PHE A 130 9.66 -5.02 -4.80
C PHE A 130 9.74 -4.12 -6.03
N LEU A 131 9.48 -2.80 -5.86
CA LEU A 131 9.53 -1.82 -6.96
C LEU A 131 10.82 -1.88 -7.78
N PRO A 132 12.02 -2.00 -7.18
CA PRO A 132 13.24 -1.98 -7.97
C PRO A 132 13.40 -3.15 -8.94
N GLN A 133 12.65 -4.25 -8.76
CA GLN A 133 12.65 -5.39 -9.68
C GLN A 133 12.00 -5.07 -11.03
N PHE A 134 11.23 -3.97 -11.08
CA PHE A 134 10.58 -3.46 -12.28
C PHE A 134 11.41 -2.36 -12.96
N ILE A 135 12.62 -2.10 -12.47
CA ILE A 135 13.53 -1.13 -13.09
C ILE A 135 14.49 -1.89 -13.99
N SER A 136 14.54 -1.51 -15.26
CA SER A 136 15.52 -2.05 -16.20
C SER A 136 16.79 -1.23 -16.16
N ALA A 137 17.94 -1.90 -16.04
CA ALA A 137 19.26 -1.27 -16.12
C ALA A 137 19.57 -0.72 -17.52
N ASP A 138 18.93 -1.28 -18.55
CA ASP A 138 19.23 -0.97 -19.95
C ASP A 138 18.40 0.19 -20.51
N THR A 139 17.35 0.63 -19.81
CA THR A 139 16.38 1.60 -20.35
C THR A 139 16.25 2.89 -19.52
N GLY A 140 17.16 3.83 -19.73
CA GLY A 140 17.04 5.19 -19.18
C GLY A 140 17.42 5.30 -17.70
N SER A 141 17.21 6.47 -17.10
CA SER A 141 17.67 6.75 -15.72
C SER A 141 16.86 5.97 -14.68
N PHE A 142 17.55 5.32 -13.74
CA PHE A 142 16.97 4.67 -12.56
C PHE A 142 15.97 5.58 -11.85
N VAL A 143 16.38 6.82 -11.54
CA VAL A 143 15.55 7.82 -10.85
C VAL A 143 14.26 8.10 -11.62
N SER A 144 14.37 8.27 -12.94
CA SER A 144 13.19 8.54 -13.77
C SER A 144 12.20 7.37 -13.77
N GLN A 145 12.69 6.13 -13.81
CA GLN A 145 11.84 4.94 -13.75
C GLN A 145 11.16 4.80 -12.39
N VAL A 146 11.88 5.07 -11.29
CA VAL A 146 11.31 5.10 -9.93
C VAL A 146 10.15 6.08 -9.84
N PHE A 147 10.31 7.31 -10.33
CA PHE A 147 9.23 8.31 -10.28
C PHE A 147 8.03 7.94 -11.16
N ILE A 148 8.25 7.32 -12.32
CA ILE A 148 7.15 6.84 -13.17
C ILE A 148 6.38 5.72 -12.46
N LEU A 149 7.07 4.70 -11.94
CA LEU A 149 6.45 3.58 -11.23
C LEU A 149 5.78 4.05 -9.93
N GLY A 150 6.42 4.95 -9.18
CA GLY A 150 5.83 5.58 -8.00
C GLY A 150 4.57 6.37 -8.34
N GLY A 151 4.55 7.07 -9.48
CA GLY A 151 3.36 7.75 -10.01
C GLY A 151 2.23 6.78 -10.38
N VAL A 152 2.57 5.67 -11.04
CA VAL A 152 1.60 4.59 -11.36
C VAL A 152 0.98 4.05 -10.07
N PHE A 153 1.80 3.72 -9.08
CA PHE A 153 1.34 3.26 -7.77
C PHE A 153 0.46 4.30 -7.07
N ALA A 154 0.82 5.59 -7.13
CA ALA A 154 0.01 6.65 -6.55
C ALA A 154 -1.38 6.77 -7.21
N VAL A 155 -1.46 6.59 -8.53
CA VAL A 155 -2.74 6.59 -9.26
C VAL A 155 -3.58 5.37 -8.87
N THR A 156 -2.99 4.17 -8.80
CA THR A 156 -3.74 2.97 -8.38
C THR A 156 -4.24 3.12 -6.94
N ALA A 157 -3.38 3.59 -6.03
CA ALA A 157 -3.73 3.83 -4.64
C ALA A 157 -4.85 4.85 -4.51
N PHE A 158 -4.80 5.95 -5.26
CA PHE A 158 -5.86 6.95 -5.28
C PHE A 158 -7.20 6.34 -5.73
N CYS A 159 -7.20 5.56 -6.81
CA CYS A 159 -8.40 4.88 -7.31
C CYS A 159 -8.98 3.89 -6.29
N VAL A 160 -8.12 3.03 -5.72
CA VAL A 160 -8.53 2.01 -4.74
C VAL A 160 -9.04 2.65 -3.45
N PHE A 161 -8.28 3.58 -2.85
CA PHE A 161 -8.68 4.24 -1.61
C PHE A 161 -9.91 5.14 -1.80
N SER A 162 -10.08 5.78 -2.96
CA SER A 162 -11.31 6.50 -3.28
C SER A 162 -12.50 5.55 -3.39
N GLY A 163 -12.31 4.37 -3.97
CA GLY A 163 -13.32 3.30 -3.99
C GLY A 163 -13.69 2.86 -2.58
N ILE A 164 -12.71 2.64 -1.71
CA ILE A 164 -12.92 2.29 -0.29
C ILE A 164 -13.62 3.43 0.46
N ALA A 165 -13.24 4.68 0.25
CA ALA A 165 -13.90 5.84 0.84
C ALA A 165 -15.37 5.89 0.39
N TYR A 166 -15.65 5.73 -0.90
CA TYR A 166 -17.01 5.74 -1.42
C TYR A 166 -17.85 4.59 -0.82
N ALA A 167 -17.27 3.39 -0.76
CA ALA A 167 -17.89 2.20 -0.19
C ALA A 167 -18.16 2.38 1.31
N GLY A 168 -17.20 2.88 2.09
CA GLY A 168 -17.33 3.09 3.53
C GLY A 168 -18.51 3.99 3.90
N GLY A 169 -18.73 5.07 3.17
CA GLY A 169 -19.85 5.98 3.41
C GLY A 169 -21.22 5.44 2.98
N ARG A 170 -21.30 4.34 2.22
CA ARG A 170 -22.57 3.76 1.72
C ARG A 170 -22.88 2.38 2.34
N LEU A 171 -21.83 1.62 2.64
CA LEU A 171 -21.88 0.23 3.08
C LEU A 171 -21.41 0.09 4.54
N GLN A 172 -21.33 1.18 5.30
CA GLN A 172 -20.93 1.21 6.72
C GLN A 172 -21.57 0.05 7.50
N GLN A 173 -22.90 -0.04 7.50
CA GLN A 173 -23.61 -1.07 8.25
C GLN A 173 -23.32 -2.48 7.71
N GLN A 174 -23.22 -2.68 6.39
CA GLN A 174 -23.01 -4.01 5.80
C GLN A 174 -21.59 -4.55 6.01
N LEU A 175 -20.57 -3.69 5.93
CA LEU A 175 -19.16 -4.07 6.15
C LEU A 175 -18.86 -4.34 7.63
N ILE A 176 -19.39 -3.50 8.53
CA ILE A 176 -19.23 -3.67 9.98
C ILE A 176 -19.98 -4.92 10.47
N SER A 177 -21.19 -5.15 9.97
CA SER A 177 -22.07 -6.21 10.47
C SER A 177 -21.88 -7.57 9.81
N SER A 178 -21.01 -7.69 8.79
CA SER A 178 -20.77 -8.97 8.09
C SER A 178 -19.38 -9.56 8.40
N PRO A 179 -19.31 -10.53 9.32
CA PRO A 179 -18.08 -11.28 9.59
C PRO A 179 -17.46 -11.91 8.34
N ASN A 180 -18.32 -12.42 7.44
CA ASN A 180 -17.89 -13.13 6.24
C ASN A 180 -17.12 -12.23 5.28
N ILE A 181 -17.55 -10.97 5.11
CA ILE A 181 -16.84 -10.01 4.24
C ILE A 181 -15.45 -9.71 4.81
N GLN A 182 -15.35 -9.49 6.12
CA GLN A 182 -14.07 -9.19 6.77
C GLN A 182 -13.11 -10.39 6.71
N ILE A 183 -13.60 -11.61 6.92
CA ILE A 183 -12.81 -12.84 6.77
C ILE A 183 -12.32 -13.00 5.32
N MET A 184 -13.18 -12.74 4.33
CA MET A 184 -12.80 -12.81 2.92
C MET A 184 -11.69 -11.80 2.60
N LEU A 185 -11.83 -10.54 3.04
CA LEU A 185 -10.81 -9.50 2.83
C LEU A 185 -9.47 -9.89 3.47
N ASN A 186 -9.49 -10.42 4.69
CA ASN A 186 -8.28 -10.88 5.37
C ASN A 186 -7.60 -12.03 4.61
N ARG A 187 -8.37 -12.99 4.08
CA ARG A 187 -7.83 -14.08 3.25
C ARG A 187 -7.22 -13.59 1.95
N VAL A 188 -7.86 -12.64 1.27
CA VAL A 188 -7.32 -12.02 0.06
C VAL A 188 -6.01 -11.30 0.37
N ALA A 189 -5.93 -10.53 1.47
CA ALA A 189 -4.70 -9.90 1.93
C ALA A 189 -3.57 -10.90 2.13
N ALA A 190 -3.86 -11.97 2.88
CA ALA A 190 -2.87 -12.99 3.20
C ALA A 190 -2.34 -13.69 1.94
N CYS A 191 -3.23 -13.95 0.97
CA CYS A 191 -2.86 -14.49 -0.33
C CYS A 191 -1.94 -13.54 -1.09
N VAL A 192 -2.30 -12.25 -1.19
CA VAL A 192 -1.48 -11.22 -1.84
C VAL A 192 -0.10 -11.12 -1.19
N PHE A 193 -0.02 -11.02 0.14
CA PHE A 193 1.25 -10.91 0.84
C PHE A 193 2.12 -12.15 0.67
N THR A 194 1.52 -13.34 0.70
CA THR A 194 2.25 -14.59 0.45
C THR A 194 2.76 -14.66 -1.00
N ALA A 195 1.93 -14.27 -1.98
CA ALA A 195 2.32 -14.26 -3.39
C ALA A 195 3.46 -13.26 -3.66
N LEU A 196 3.38 -12.05 -3.10
CA LEU A 196 4.46 -11.06 -3.19
C LEU A 196 5.74 -11.55 -2.51
N ALA A 197 5.63 -12.18 -1.33
CA ALA A 197 6.78 -12.76 -0.63
C ALA A 197 7.45 -13.87 -1.44
N ALA A 198 6.66 -14.76 -2.05
CA ALA A 198 7.19 -15.80 -2.93
C ALA A 198 7.90 -15.20 -4.14
N ASN A 199 7.29 -14.19 -4.78
CA ASN A 199 7.91 -13.50 -5.91
C ASN A 199 9.23 -12.79 -5.55
N LEU A 200 9.36 -12.24 -4.33
CA LEU A 200 10.63 -11.66 -3.86
C LEU A 200 11.77 -12.69 -3.75
N LEU A 201 11.44 -13.96 -3.51
CA LEU A 201 12.41 -15.04 -3.23
C LEU A 201 12.73 -15.91 -4.45
N LEU A 202 11.94 -15.78 -5.53
CA LEU A 202 12.18 -16.43 -6.82
C LEU A 202 13.08 -15.54 -7.71
#